data_AF-A0A9D9LLU0-F1
#
_entry.id   AF-A0A9D9LLU0-F1
#
_cell.length_a   1.000
_cell.length_b   1.000
_cell.length_c   1.000
_cell.angle_alpha   90.00
_cell.angle_beta   90.00
_cell.angle_gamma   90.00
#
_symmetry.space_group_name_H-M   'P 1'
#
loop_
_entity.id
_entity.type
_entity.pdbx_description
1 polymer ?
#
loop_
_entity_poly.entity_id
_entity_poly.type
_entity_poly.pdbx_seq_one_letter_code
_entity_poly.pdbx_strand_id
1 'polypeptide(L)'
;MKNKDKLKILIILGIEFIAISLILVMIFFAGKKTHTVTFDLNGGILLSGELEQRITQGHNATPPSVTKDGHYLRGWSGSYKEITHDVTIKAIWEYETSPGIVYSTSAEGIDANYCEIIDAYPGISGDVYVGAYHNEKIVFGIADGAFKGCERITAIYMLDGILDIGNRAFEGCTEMTAISLPSTARTLGAYALAGCDKLEELVLPDDLEYIGDYAFKGLKSITEIIIPEGVKVIPAGAFEDCESLTKVTLPEGLEKIEAGAFRGCTALTEIHIPESVTDIGYSAFTTPEIKITTPIKETERPAGWTLGFCPTDAEFVWEHIPEPEPAPEPEEPDGSGIQGGFWQ
;
A
#
# COMPACT_ATOMS: atom_id res chain seq x y z
N MET A 1 6.24 70.00 -13.11
CA MET A 1 5.34 68.85 -12.86
C MET A 1 5.58 68.33 -11.45
N LYS A 2 4.54 68.20 -10.63
CA LYS A 2 4.67 67.71 -9.26
C LYS A 2 5.12 66.24 -9.29
N ASN A 3 5.85 65.80 -8.27
CA ASN A 3 6.48 64.47 -8.22
C ASN A 3 5.48 63.31 -8.47
N LYS A 4 4.22 63.53 -8.11
CA LYS A 4 3.08 62.61 -8.33
C LYS A 4 2.70 62.46 -9.82
N ASP A 5 2.89 63.51 -10.63
CA ASP A 5 2.56 63.50 -12.06
C ASP A 5 3.67 62.84 -12.89
N LYS A 6 4.94 63.02 -12.48
CA LYS A 6 6.08 62.27 -13.06
C LYS A 6 6.00 60.77 -12.77
N LEU A 7 5.62 60.39 -11.54
CA LEU A 7 5.46 58.98 -11.17
C LEU A 7 4.30 58.32 -11.96
N LYS A 8 3.18 59.02 -12.16
CA LYS A 8 2.07 58.52 -12.99
C LYS A 8 2.49 58.32 -14.45
N ILE A 9 3.24 59.24 -15.04
CA ILE A 9 3.71 59.11 -16.43
C ILE A 9 4.76 58.00 -16.56
N LEU A 10 5.66 57.83 -15.57
CA LEU A 10 6.65 56.75 -15.59
C LEU A 10 5.99 55.36 -15.44
N ILE A 11 4.93 55.27 -14.63
CA ILE A 11 4.12 54.05 -14.48
C ILE A 11 3.34 53.76 -15.77
N ILE A 12 2.72 54.76 -16.39
CA ILE A 12 1.98 54.59 -17.65
C ILE A 12 2.91 54.16 -18.78
N LEU A 13 4.07 54.82 -18.93
CA LEU A 13 5.07 54.46 -19.94
C LEU A 13 5.71 53.09 -19.67
N GLY A 14 5.92 52.72 -18.39
CA GLY A 14 6.41 51.40 -18.00
C GLY A 14 5.38 50.30 -18.30
N ILE A 15 4.10 50.54 -18.04
CA ILE A 15 3.00 49.62 -18.36
C ILE A 15 2.82 49.50 -19.88
N GLU A 16 2.88 50.60 -20.62
CA GLU A 16 2.82 50.56 -22.09
C GLU A 16 4.03 49.85 -22.71
N PHE A 17 5.23 50.02 -22.15
CA PHE A 17 6.42 49.31 -22.63
C PHE A 17 6.37 47.80 -22.31
N ILE A 18 5.88 47.42 -21.12
CA ILE A 18 5.63 46.02 -20.76
C ILE A 18 4.52 45.43 -21.64
N ALA A 19 3.45 46.19 -21.89
CA ALA A 19 2.35 45.77 -22.76
C ALA A 19 2.80 45.62 -24.21
N ILE A 20 3.59 46.55 -24.76
CA ILE A 20 4.17 46.45 -26.12
C ILE A 20 5.16 45.29 -26.20
N SER A 21 5.96 45.04 -25.16
CA SER A 21 6.88 43.90 -25.12
C SER A 21 6.11 42.56 -25.02
N LEU A 22 5.07 42.47 -24.20
CA LEU A 22 4.17 41.30 -24.16
C LEU A 22 3.42 41.13 -25.48
N ILE A 23 2.96 42.21 -26.11
CA ILE A 23 2.26 42.18 -27.41
C ILE A 23 3.23 41.77 -28.51
N LEU A 24 4.48 42.23 -28.53
CA LEU A 24 5.49 41.75 -29.49
C LEU A 24 5.83 40.28 -29.29
N VAL A 25 5.96 39.83 -28.03
CA VAL A 25 6.15 38.42 -27.68
C VAL A 25 4.93 37.61 -28.15
N MET A 26 3.72 38.06 -27.86
CA MET A 26 2.47 37.42 -28.31
C MET A 26 2.32 37.43 -29.83
N ILE A 27 2.73 38.49 -30.54
CA ILE A 27 2.71 38.57 -32.00
C ILE A 27 3.78 37.64 -32.63
N PHE A 28 4.94 37.48 -32.01
CA PHE A 28 5.96 36.52 -32.45
C PHE A 28 5.47 35.06 -32.30
N PHE A 29 4.62 34.79 -31.31
CA PHE A 29 3.96 33.49 -31.13
C PHE A 29 2.65 33.33 -31.91
N ALA A 30 2.06 34.41 -32.43
CA ALA A 30 0.72 34.43 -33.05
C ALA A 30 0.60 33.71 -34.41
N GLY A 31 1.65 33.04 -34.89
CA GLY A 31 1.62 32.30 -36.16
C GLY A 31 2.15 30.86 -36.11
N LYS A 32 2.70 30.41 -34.98
CA LYS A 32 3.27 29.06 -34.87
C LYS A 32 2.39 28.22 -33.96
N LYS A 33 1.90 27.09 -34.48
CA LYS A 33 1.16 26.12 -33.68
C LYS A 33 2.02 25.67 -32.50
N THR A 34 1.41 25.47 -31.34
CA THR A 34 2.08 24.83 -30.20
C THR A 34 1.63 23.39 -30.12
N HIS A 35 2.53 22.53 -29.66
CA HIS A 35 2.30 21.10 -29.49
C HIS A 35 2.67 20.69 -28.07
N THR A 36 1.94 19.72 -27.54
CA THR A 36 2.22 19.13 -26.23
C THR A 36 3.10 17.89 -26.41
N VAL A 37 4.20 17.86 -25.67
CA VAL A 37 5.00 16.66 -25.47
C VAL A 37 4.61 16.09 -24.11
N THR A 38 4.04 14.89 -24.10
CA THR A 38 3.69 14.17 -22.87
C THR A 38 4.72 13.09 -22.61
N PHE A 39 5.26 13.04 -21.41
CA PHE A 39 6.18 11.98 -20.98
C PHE A 39 5.37 10.85 -20.35
N ASP A 40 5.34 9.71 -21.04
CA ASP A 40 4.77 8.49 -20.50
C ASP A 40 5.74 7.91 -19.46
N LEU A 41 5.27 7.80 -18.22
CA LEU A 41 6.00 7.22 -17.10
C LEU A 41 6.38 5.75 -17.35
N ASN A 42 5.68 5.07 -18.26
CA ASN A 42 5.78 3.62 -18.44
C ASN A 42 5.56 2.89 -17.10
N GLY A 43 4.53 3.30 -16.35
CA GLY A 43 4.19 2.79 -15.01
C GLY A 43 4.91 3.48 -13.83
N GLY A 44 4.33 3.37 -12.63
CA GLY A 44 4.82 3.98 -11.38
C GLY A 44 4.17 5.33 -11.03
N ILE A 45 4.47 5.86 -9.84
CA ILE A 45 3.99 7.16 -9.36
C ILE A 45 5.06 8.24 -9.59
N LEU A 46 4.65 9.39 -10.15
CA LEU A 46 5.50 10.57 -10.25
C LEU A 46 5.71 11.15 -8.85
N LEU A 47 6.96 11.18 -8.39
CA LEU A 47 7.31 11.75 -7.09
C LEU A 47 7.59 13.26 -7.20
N SER A 48 8.19 13.70 -8.32
CA SER A 48 8.46 15.13 -8.56
C SER A 48 8.62 15.49 -10.05
N GLY A 49 8.28 16.74 -10.40
CA GLY A 49 8.44 17.33 -11.74
C GLY A 49 7.14 17.40 -12.56
N GLU A 50 7.25 17.74 -13.85
CA GLU A 50 6.12 17.86 -14.78
C GLU A 50 6.27 16.88 -15.95
N LEU A 51 5.18 16.17 -16.28
CA LEU A 51 5.14 15.21 -17.40
C LEU A 51 4.69 15.83 -18.71
N GLU A 52 4.49 17.14 -18.75
CA GLU A 52 4.09 17.84 -19.96
C GLU A 52 5.07 18.98 -20.29
N GLN A 53 5.44 19.07 -21.55
CA GLN A 53 6.21 20.19 -22.09
C GLN A 53 5.46 20.82 -23.26
N ARG A 54 5.20 22.14 -23.18
CA ARG A 54 4.65 22.90 -24.31
C ARG A 54 5.76 23.38 -25.23
N ILE A 55 5.70 23.02 -26.50
CA ILE A 55 6.73 23.33 -27.50
C ILE A 55 6.12 24.10 -28.67
N THR A 56 6.83 25.13 -29.15
CA THR A 56 6.46 25.82 -30.40
C THR A 56 6.87 24.97 -31.60
N GLN A 57 5.99 24.80 -32.59
CA GLN A 57 6.24 23.99 -33.78
C GLN A 57 7.64 24.21 -34.38
N GLY A 58 8.34 23.10 -34.67
CA GLY A 58 9.69 23.08 -35.23
C GLY A 58 10.82 23.17 -34.19
N HIS A 59 10.52 23.14 -32.89
CA HIS A 59 11.54 23.05 -31.83
C HIS A 59 11.71 21.60 -31.33
N ASN A 60 12.84 21.35 -30.67
CA ASN A 60 13.17 20.04 -30.10
C ASN A 60 12.60 19.91 -28.69
N ALA A 61 12.27 18.67 -28.29
CA ALA A 61 11.99 18.36 -26.88
C ALA A 61 13.27 18.43 -26.03
N THR A 62 13.14 18.78 -24.76
CA THR A 62 14.26 18.77 -23.79
C THR A 62 14.00 17.79 -22.64
N PRO A 63 15.00 17.03 -22.17
CA PRO A 63 14.83 16.06 -21.08
C PRO A 63 14.18 16.71 -19.86
N PRO A 64 13.02 16.19 -19.38
CA PRO A 64 12.45 16.68 -18.14
C PRO A 64 13.33 16.24 -16.98
N SER A 65 13.41 17.05 -15.94
CA SER A 65 14.04 16.67 -14.67
C SER A 65 12.95 16.12 -13.75
N VAL A 66 12.63 14.83 -13.93
CA VAL A 66 11.56 14.12 -13.22
C VAL A 66 12.12 12.91 -12.49
N THR A 67 11.50 12.58 -11.37
CA THR A 67 11.74 11.33 -10.64
C THR A 67 10.44 10.55 -10.55
N LYS A 68 10.53 9.24 -10.73
CA LYS A 68 9.46 8.31 -10.40
C LYS A 68 9.94 7.37 -9.31
N ASP A 69 9.02 6.64 -8.70
CA ASP A 69 9.37 5.68 -7.65
C ASP A 69 10.58 4.79 -8.06
N GLY A 70 11.61 4.79 -7.20
CA GLY A 70 12.88 4.07 -7.35
C GLY A 70 13.73 4.31 -8.62
N HIS A 71 13.47 5.36 -9.41
CA HIS A 71 14.23 5.64 -10.63
C HIS A 71 14.44 7.14 -10.92
N TYR A 72 15.60 7.47 -11.49
CA TYR A 72 15.81 8.74 -12.18
C TYR A 72 15.62 8.60 -13.69
N LEU A 73 15.24 9.69 -14.35
CA LEU A 73 15.15 9.72 -15.81
C LEU A 73 16.55 9.61 -16.42
N ARG A 74 16.87 8.44 -16.99
CA ARG A 74 18.09 8.23 -17.76
C ARG A 74 18.05 8.94 -19.11
N GLY A 75 16.87 8.98 -19.70
CA GLY A 75 16.62 9.54 -21.02
C GLY A 75 15.26 9.14 -21.54
N TRP A 76 15.12 9.02 -22.86
CA TRP A 76 13.86 8.65 -23.50
C TRP A 76 14.11 7.88 -24.80
N SER A 77 13.08 7.26 -25.35
CA SER A 77 13.19 6.49 -26.58
C SER A 77 13.33 7.36 -27.83
N GLY A 78 14.47 7.36 -28.51
CA GLY A 78 14.61 7.99 -29.84
C GLY A 78 15.01 9.47 -29.84
N SER A 79 14.85 10.13 -31.00
CA SER A 79 15.29 11.51 -31.25
C SER A 79 14.10 12.40 -31.59
N TYR A 80 13.72 13.29 -30.67
CA TYR A 80 12.55 14.17 -30.79
C TYR A 80 12.94 15.59 -31.17
N LYS A 81 13.30 15.76 -32.45
CA LYS A 81 13.67 17.05 -33.06
C LYS A 81 12.53 17.57 -33.93
N GLU A 82 12.40 18.89 -34.00
CA GLU A 82 11.45 19.59 -34.88
C GLU A 82 9.98 19.10 -34.72
N ILE A 83 9.43 19.17 -33.50
CA ILE A 83 8.08 18.70 -33.21
C ILE A 83 7.02 19.47 -34.02
N THR A 84 6.17 18.76 -34.77
CA THR A 84 5.09 19.33 -35.61
C THR A 84 3.68 18.81 -35.28
N HIS A 85 3.55 17.97 -34.26
CA HIS A 85 2.29 17.46 -33.73
C HIS A 85 2.48 17.10 -32.24
N ASP A 86 1.40 16.87 -31.51
CA ASP A 86 1.49 16.36 -30.15
C ASP A 86 2.14 14.97 -30.16
N VAL A 87 2.98 14.69 -29.17
CA VAL A 87 3.74 13.43 -29.12
C VAL A 87 3.83 12.93 -27.69
N THR A 88 3.63 11.62 -27.52
CA THR A 88 3.91 10.92 -26.27
C THR A 88 5.27 10.26 -26.36
N ILE A 89 6.17 10.64 -25.46
CA ILE A 89 7.54 10.14 -25.38
C ILE A 89 7.62 9.11 -24.26
N LYS A 90 8.12 7.92 -24.56
CA LYS A 90 8.36 6.90 -23.55
C LYS A 90 9.66 7.21 -22.80
N ALA A 91 9.53 7.47 -21.51
CA ALA A 91 10.67 7.70 -20.62
C ALA A 91 11.50 6.42 -20.44
N ILE A 92 12.83 6.55 -20.48
CA ILE A 92 13.78 5.50 -20.13
C ILE A 92 14.31 5.82 -18.75
N TRP A 93 14.12 4.90 -17.84
CA TRP A 93 14.45 5.03 -16.42
C TRP A 93 15.72 4.26 -16.10
N GLU A 94 16.49 4.73 -15.12
CA GLU A 94 17.62 3.99 -14.53
C GLU A 94 17.43 3.92 -13.02
N TYR A 95 17.78 2.78 -12.45
CA TYR A 95 17.63 2.52 -11.02
C TYR A 95 18.60 3.39 -10.23
N GLU A 96 18.10 4.01 -9.18
CA GLU A 96 18.95 4.40 -8.07
C GLU A 96 18.80 3.31 -7.01
N THR A 97 19.56 2.23 -7.14
CA THR A 97 19.74 1.31 -6.01
C THR A 97 20.69 1.98 -5.04
N SER A 98 20.33 2.05 -3.75
CA SER A 98 21.23 2.58 -2.74
C SER A 98 22.56 1.81 -2.72
N PRO A 99 23.71 2.50 -2.63
CA PRO A 99 25.00 1.83 -2.58
C PRO A 99 25.10 0.94 -1.34
N GLY A 100 25.83 -0.17 -1.48
CA GLY A 100 26.07 -1.11 -0.38
C GLY A 100 25.07 -2.26 -0.32
N ILE A 101 24.06 -2.32 -1.19
CA ILE A 101 23.27 -3.54 -1.40
C ILE A 101 24.17 -4.60 -2.05
N VAL A 102 24.21 -5.78 -1.43
CA VAL A 102 24.95 -6.96 -1.91
C VAL A 102 23.96 -7.89 -2.58
N TYR A 103 24.27 -8.28 -3.81
CA TYR A 103 23.46 -9.17 -4.63
C TYR A 103 24.10 -10.55 -4.76
N SER A 104 23.29 -11.60 -4.78
CA SER A 104 23.73 -12.98 -5.03
C SER A 104 22.80 -13.69 -6.02
N THR A 105 23.34 -14.71 -6.69
CA THR A 105 22.58 -15.56 -7.64
C THR A 105 22.32 -16.95 -7.07
N SER A 106 22.53 -17.12 -5.76
CA SER A 106 22.56 -18.42 -5.08
C SER A 106 21.22 -18.84 -4.47
N ALA A 107 20.13 -18.12 -4.74
CA ALA A 107 18.80 -18.52 -4.25
C ALA A 107 18.31 -19.79 -4.94
N GLU A 108 17.70 -20.70 -4.18
CA GLU A 108 16.99 -21.83 -4.77
C GLU A 108 15.80 -21.32 -5.59
N GLY A 109 15.55 -21.93 -6.76
CA GLY A 109 14.36 -21.65 -7.56
C GLY A 109 14.44 -20.45 -8.51
N ILE A 110 15.57 -19.73 -8.58
CA ILE A 110 15.78 -18.65 -9.57
C ILE A 110 16.72 -19.07 -10.70
N ASP A 111 16.50 -18.55 -11.91
CA ASP A 111 17.47 -18.69 -13.01
C ASP A 111 18.59 -17.65 -12.84
N ALA A 112 19.75 -18.10 -12.38
CA ALA A 112 20.92 -17.26 -12.12
C ALA A 112 21.42 -16.46 -13.35
N ASN A 113 20.99 -16.79 -14.57
CA ASN A 113 21.29 -16.01 -15.76
C ASN A 113 20.44 -14.73 -15.87
N TYR A 114 19.24 -14.73 -15.29
CA TYR A 114 18.25 -13.65 -15.44
C TYR A 114 17.87 -12.98 -14.12
N CYS A 115 18.08 -13.65 -12.99
CA CYS A 115 17.62 -13.21 -11.69
C CYS A 115 18.75 -13.20 -10.66
N GLU A 116 18.59 -12.36 -9.65
CA GLU A 116 19.40 -12.31 -8.45
C GLU A 116 18.52 -11.90 -7.24
N ILE A 117 19.08 -12.04 -6.05
CA ILE A 117 18.45 -11.65 -4.78
C ILE A 117 19.33 -10.67 -4.04
N ILE A 118 18.72 -9.88 -3.16
CA ILE A 118 19.45 -9.06 -2.19
C ILE A 118 19.89 -9.98 -1.05
N ASP A 119 21.20 -10.21 -0.93
CA ASP A 119 21.80 -11.14 0.01
C ASP A 119 22.11 -10.46 1.35
N ALA A 120 22.53 -9.20 1.30
CA ALA A 120 22.87 -8.41 2.48
C ALA A 120 22.86 -6.91 2.19
N TYR A 121 22.68 -6.12 3.25
CA TYR A 121 22.86 -4.68 3.23
C TYR A 121 23.74 -4.24 4.41
N PRO A 122 25.08 -4.27 4.25
CA PRO A 122 26.03 -3.69 5.21
C PRO A 122 26.06 -2.14 5.18
N GLY A 123 25.11 -1.51 4.49
CA GLY A 123 25.21 -0.15 4.00
C GLY A 123 25.01 0.97 5.04
N ILE A 124 24.47 2.08 4.54
CA ILE A 124 24.50 3.42 5.15
C ILE A 124 23.29 3.71 6.04
N SER A 125 23.38 4.80 6.81
CA SER A 125 22.23 5.39 7.49
C SER A 125 21.36 6.22 6.56
N GLY A 126 20.04 6.17 6.72
CA GLY A 126 19.08 6.94 5.94
C GLY A 126 18.16 6.06 5.09
N ASP A 127 17.64 6.64 4.02
CA ASP A 127 16.68 5.97 3.14
C ASP A 127 17.40 5.01 2.16
N VAL A 128 16.77 3.85 1.93
CA VAL A 128 17.26 2.80 1.04
C VAL A 128 16.31 2.64 -0.13
N TYR A 129 16.84 2.70 -1.34
CA TYR A 129 16.10 2.46 -2.57
C TYR A 129 16.54 1.13 -3.18
N VAL A 130 15.58 0.28 -3.50
CA VAL A 130 15.79 -1.05 -4.07
C VAL A 130 15.19 -1.09 -5.47
N GLY A 131 16.06 -1.25 -6.46
CA GLY A 131 15.67 -1.39 -7.86
C GLY A 131 15.07 -2.75 -8.19
N ALA A 132 14.19 -2.79 -9.20
CA ALA A 132 13.68 -4.04 -9.76
C ALA A 132 14.73 -4.82 -10.57
N TYR A 133 15.84 -4.18 -10.97
CA TYR A 133 16.93 -4.82 -11.71
C TYR A 133 18.29 -4.30 -11.25
N HIS A 134 19.30 -5.16 -11.30
CA HIS A 134 20.71 -4.79 -11.19
C HIS A 134 21.54 -5.64 -12.15
N ASN A 135 22.52 -5.02 -12.83
CA ASN A 135 23.34 -5.62 -13.90
C ASN A 135 22.56 -6.46 -14.93
N GLU A 136 21.47 -5.89 -15.46
CA GLU A 136 20.57 -6.53 -16.46
C GLU A 136 19.81 -7.77 -15.94
N LYS A 137 19.91 -8.07 -14.65
CA LYS A 137 19.15 -9.13 -13.97
C LYS A 137 18.01 -8.54 -13.16
N ILE A 138 16.94 -9.30 -13.03
CA ILE A 138 15.80 -8.98 -12.17
C ILE A 138 16.20 -9.23 -10.71
N VAL A 139 15.89 -8.27 -9.83
CA VAL A 139 15.96 -8.45 -8.38
C VAL A 139 14.69 -9.16 -7.95
N PHE A 140 14.78 -10.47 -7.77
CA PHE A 140 13.65 -11.36 -7.58
C PHE A 140 13.18 -11.46 -6.12
N GLY A 141 14.09 -11.24 -5.17
CA GLY A 141 13.81 -11.50 -3.76
C GLY A 141 14.80 -10.85 -2.81
N ILE A 142 14.45 -10.87 -1.53
CA ILE A 142 15.28 -10.43 -0.42
C ILE A 142 15.58 -11.67 0.43
N ALA A 143 16.85 -11.96 0.64
CA ALA A 143 17.29 -13.12 1.38
C ALA A 143 16.96 -13.03 2.87
N ASP A 144 17.04 -14.17 3.54
CA ASP A 144 16.94 -14.28 4.98
C ASP A 144 17.96 -13.35 5.66
N GLY A 145 17.45 -12.43 6.49
CA GLY A 145 18.27 -11.51 7.26
C GLY A 145 19.02 -10.45 6.47
N ALA A 146 18.68 -10.20 5.20
CA ALA A 146 19.45 -9.29 4.34
C ALA A 146 19.65 -7.88 4.92
N PHE A 147 18.64 -7.34 5.61
CA PHE A 147 18.67 -6.04 6.31
C PHE A 147 18.53 -6.20 7.84
N LYS A 148 18.77 -7.40 8.37
CA LYS A 148 18.61 -7.65 9.81
C LYS A 148 19.54 -6.76 10.63
N GLY A 149 18.98 -6.07 11.62
CA GLY A 149 19.71 -5.21 12.55
C GLY A 149 20.25 -3.93 11.89
N CYS A 150 19.70 -3.52 10.75
CA CYS A 150 20.03 -2.24 10.13
C CYS A 150 19.37 -1.07 10.90
N GLU A 151 19.80 -0.85 12.15
CA GLU A 151 19.26 0.14 13.11
C GLU A 151 19.43 1.61 12.68
N ARG A 152 19.93 1.88 11.48
CA ARG A 152 20.19 3.24 11.00
C ARG A 152 19.43 3.59 9.73
N ILE A 153 18.68 2.66 9.16
CA ILE A 153 17.82 2.95 8.01
C ILE A 153 16.54 3.63 8.49
N THR A 154 16.10 4.64 7.77
CA THR A 154 14.89 5.43 8.12
C THR A 154 13.71 5.05 7.23
N ALA A 155 13.96 4.74 5.96
CA ALA A 155 12.93 4.22 5.07
C ALA A 155 13.51 3.22 4.07
N ILE A 156 12.67 2.32 3.56
CA ILE A 156 13.00 1.47 2.41
C ILE A 156 11.91 1.62 1.35
N TYR A 157 12.33 1.84 0.11
CA TYR A 157 11.47 1.93 -1.05
C TYR A 157 11.84 0.83 -2.05
N MET A 158 10.94 -0.15 -2.24
CA MET A 158 11.14 -1.27 -3.15
C MET A 158 10.23 -1.17 -4.37
N LEU A 159 10.82 -1.42 -5.54
CA LEU A 159 10.08 -1.49 -6.80
C LEU A 159 9.54 -2.89 -7.08
N ASP A 160 8.46 -2.93 -7.86
CA ASP A 160 7.82 -4.16 -8.31
C ASP A 160 8.79 -5.06 -9.08
N GLY A 161 8.75 -6.36 -8.80
CA GLY A 161 9.65 -7.38 -9.34
C GLY A 161 10.14 -8.35 -8.27
N ILE A 162 10.23 -7.89 -7.03
CA ILE A 162 10.49 -8.71 -5.86
C ILE A 162 9.23 -9.51 -5.52
N LEU A 163 9.35 -10.84 -5.49
CA LEU A 163 8.27 -11.76 -5.15
C LEU A 163 8.38 -12.29 -3.73
N ASP A 164 9.60 -12.49 -3.23
CA ASP A 164 9.87 -13.15 -1.96
C ASP A 164 10.71 -12.28 -1.03
N ILE A 165 10.23 -12.13 0.20
CA ILE A 165 10.92 -11.45 1.29
C ILE A 165 11.19 -12.48 2.38
N GLY A 166 12.45 -12.83 2.55
CA GLY A 166 12.91 -13.91 3.42
C GLY A 166 12.68 -13.70 4.91
N ASN A 167 12.99 -14.74 5.68
CA ASN A 167 12.88 -14.72 7.13
C ASN A 167 13.80 -13.65 7.70
N ARG A 168 13.29 -12.88 8.67
CA ARG A 168 14.05 -11.85 9.38
C ARG A 168 14.64 -10.77 8.46
N ALA A 169 14.13 -10.62 7.22
CA ALA A 169 14.70 -9.74 6.21
C ALA A 169 14.99 -8.33 6.74
N PHE A 170 14.09 -7.74 7.52
CA PHE A 170 14.19 -6.42 8.14
C PHE A 170 14.09 -6.46 9.67
N GLU A 171 14.36 -7.62 10.29
CA GLU A 171 14.25 -7.77 11.75
C GLU A 171 15.16 -6.77 12.46
N GLY A 172 14.62 -5.98 13.39
CA GLY A 172 15.38 -5.05 14.22
C GLY A 172 15.83 -3.77 13.51
N CYS A 173 15.18 -3.37 12.41
CA CYS A 173 15.36 -2.05 11.82
C CYS A 173 14.65 -0.96 12.66
N THR A 174 15.15 -0.73 13.87
CA THR A 174 14.45 0.04 14.93
C THR A 174 14.21 1.51 14.61
N GLU A 175 14.97 2.10 13.68
CA GLU A 175 14.82 3.50 13.26
C GLU A 175 13.95 3.68 12.01
N MET A 176 13.49 2.58 11.40
CA MET A 176 12.69 2.62 10.18
C MET A 176 11.28 3.12 10.48
N THR A 177 10.88 4.22 9.84
CA THR A 177 9.55 4.83 9.97
C THR A 177 8.64 4.52 8.79
N ALA A 178 9.21 4.13 7.64
CA ALA A 178 8.45 3.81 6.44
C ALA A 178 9.05 2.62 5.66
N ILE A 179 8.19 1.75 5.15
CA ILE A 179 8.57 0.73 4.18
C ILE A 179 7.52 0.67 3.08
N SER A 180 7.96 0.78 1.83
CA SER A 180 7.12 0.51 0.65
C SER A 180 7.42 -0.91 0.18
N LEU A 181 6.53 -1.84 0.51
CA LEU A 181 6.58 -3.20 -0.01
C LEU A 181 6.24 -3.22 -1.52
N PRO A 182 6.87 -4.09 -2.31
CA PRO A 182 6.56 -4.21 -3.73
C PRO A 182 5.18 -4.86 -3.90
N SER A 183 4.35 -4.37 -4.82
CA SER A 183 2.99 -4.90 -5.04
C SER A 183 3.00 -6.35 -5.54
N THR A 184 4.15 -6.79 -6.09
CA THR A 184 4.37 -8.14 -6.56
C THR A 184 4.75 -9.13 -5.46
N ALA A 185 5.06 -8.70 -4.24
CA ALA A 185 5.43 -9.62 -3.17
C ALA A 185 4.27 -10.60 -2.87
N ARG A 186 4.60 -11.88 -2.86
CA ARG A 186 3.69 -13.00 -2.56
C ARG A 186 3.94 -13.57 -1.17
N THR A 187 5.16 -13.44 -0.67
CA THR A 187 5.60 -14.07 0.58
C THR A 187 6.35 -13.07 1.47
N LEU A 188 5.99 -13.07 2.75
CA LEU A 188 6.72 -12.40 3.83
C LEU A 188 7.15 -13.46 4.85
N GLY A 189 8.45 -13.67 5.01
CA GLY A 189 9.02 -14.70 5.87
C GLY A 189 8.78 -14.48 7.37
N ALA A 190 9.12 -15.49 8.16
CA ALA A 190 9.00 -15.43 9.61
C ALA A 190 9.89 -14.31 10.16
N TYR A 191 9.37 -13.53 11.11
CA TYR A 191 10.03 -12.35 11.69
C TYR A 191 10.46 -11.27 10.67
N ALA A 192 9.93 -11.26 9.43
CA ALA A 192 10.43 -10.39 8.36
C ALA A 192 10.53 -8.91 8.73
N LEU A 193 9.60 -8.36 9.51
CA LEU A 193 9.55 -6.98 9.99
C LEU A 193 9.59 -6.87 11.52
N ALA A 194 9.96 -7.96 12.22
CA ALA A 194 9.90 -7.97 13.68
C ALA A 194 10.84 -6.93 14.32
N GLY A 195 10.36 -6.17 15.29
CA GLY A 195 11.13 -5.16 16.01
C GLY A 195 11.44 -3.89 15.20
N CYS A 196 10.69 -3.60 14.13
CA CYS A 196 10.70 -2.29 13.48
C CYS A 196 9.86 -1.30 14.31
N ASP A 197 10.31 -1.00 15.54
CA ASP A 197 9.53 -0.33 16.58
C ASP A 197 8.90 1.01 16.14
N LYS A 198 9.55 1.74 15.22
CA LYS A 198 9.12 3.08 14.75
C LYS A 198 8.27 3.07 13.48
N LEU A 199 7.95 1.91 12.92
CA LEU A 199 7.17 1.84 11.68
C LEU A 199 5.72 2.28 11.95
N GLU A 200 5.32 3.41 11.37
CA GLU A 200 4.00 4.05 11.62
C GLU A 200 2.93 3.61 10.61
N GLU A 201 3.35 3.30 9.38
CA GLU A 201 2.48 2.91 8.28
C GLU A 201 3.05 1.67 7.58
N LEU A 202 2.17 0.70 7.29
CA LEU A 202 2.51 -0.50 6.54
C LEU A 202 1.34 -0.87 5.63
N VAL A 203 1.59 -0.85 4.33
CA VAL A 203 0.67 -1.35 3.31
C VAL A 203 1.13 -2.72 2.87
N LEU A 204 0.29 -3.73 3.07
CA LEU A 204 0.56 -5.09 2.61
C LEU A 204 0.15 -5.23 1.13
N PRO A 205 0.90 -6.02 0.32
CA PRO A 205 0.54 -6.26 -1.08
C PRO A 205 -0.83 -6.95 -1.21
N ASP A 206 -1.65 -6.53 -2.17
CA ASP A 206 -3.00 -7.09 -2.38
C ASP A 206 -3.00 -8.60 -2.65
N ASP A 207 -1.98 -9.05 -3.40
CA ASP A 207 -1.79 -10.46 -3.80
C ASP A 207 -0.90 -11.24 -2.81
N LEU A 208 -0.71 -10.76 -1.57
CA LEU A 208 0.10 -11.44 -0.59
C LEU A 208 -0.56 -12.79 -0.19
N GLU A 209 0.17 -13.89 -0.40
CA GLU A 209 -0.32 -15.25 -0.18
C GLU A 209 0.12 -15.82 1.15
N TYR A 210 1.35 -15.50 1.58
CA TYR A 210 1.96 -16.07 2.79
C TYR A 210 2.57 -15.00 3.69
N ILE A 211 2.24 -15.10 4.97
CA ILE A 211 2.86 -14.37 6.07
C ILE A 211 3.49 -15.43 6.98
N GLY A 212 4.74 -15.24 7.40
CA GLY A 212 5.43 -16.12 8.32
C GLY A 212 5.14 -15.79 9.78
N ASP A 213 5.44 -16.74 10.65
CA ASP A 213 5.30 -16.57 12.10
C ASP A 213 6.05 -15.33 12.58
N TYR A 214 5.42 -14.56 13.47
CA TYR A 214 5.99 -13.35 14.06
C TYR A 214 6.40 -12.26 13.06
N ALA A 215 5.93 -12.29 11.80
CA ALA A 215 6.37 -11.38 10.75
C ALA A 215 6.32 -9.90 11.14
N PHE A 216 5.34 -9.48 11.94
CA PHE A 216 5.14 -8.10 12.39
C PHE A 216 5.25 -7.96 13.92
N LYS A 217 5.94 -8.89 14.59
CA LYS A 217 6.10 -8.84 16.04
C LYS A 217 6.77 -7.54 16.48
N GLY A 218 6.19 -6.84 17.45
CA GLY A 218 6.78 -5.67 18.09
C GLY A 218 6.79 -4.41 17.23
N LEU A 219 5.88 -4.27 16.26
CA LEU A 219 5.66 -2.98 15.59
C LEU A 219 4.97 -2.01 16.56
N LYS A 220 5.74 -1.36 17.42
CA LYS A 220 5.19 -0.55 18.52
C LYS A 220 4.51 0.74 18.08
N SER A 221 4.81 1.25 16.89
CA SER A 221 4.20 2.47 16.34
C SER A 221 3.04 2.24 15.37
N ILE A 222 2.81 1.02 14.91
CA ILE A 222 1.72 0.75 13.96
C ILE A 222 0.37 0.91 14.68
N THR A 223 -0.58 1.61 14.06
CA THR A 223 -1.89 1.88 14.66
C THR A 223 -3.03 1.16 13.96
N GLU A 224 -2.94 1.01 12.64
CA GLU A 224 -3.91 0.27 11.84
C GLU A 224 -3.21 -0.71 10.90
N ILE A 225 -3.83 -1.87 10.67
CA ILE A 225 -3.40 -2.80 9.63
C ILE A 225 -4.61 -3.35 8.88
N ILE A 226 -4.49 -3.43 7.55
CA ILE A 226 -5.46 -4.07 6.67
C ILE A 226 -4.81 -5.34 6.14
N ILE A 227 -5.40 -6.48 6.44
CA ILE A 227 -4.95 -7.77 5.96
C ILE A 227 -5.55 -8.02 4.56
N PRO A 228 -4.75 -8.34 3.52
CA PRO A 228 -5.23 -8.55 2.16
C PRO A 228 -6.23 -9.71 2.02
N GLU A 229 -7.15 -9.61 1.06
CA GLU A 229 -8.22 -10.60 0.80
C GLU A 229 -7.71 -12.01 0.46
N GLY A 230 -6.48 -12.12 -0.06
CA GLY A 230 -5.85 -13.41 -0.36
C GLY A 230 -5.39 -14.20 0.87
N VAL A 231 -5.23 -13.54 2.02
CA VAL A 231 -4.64 -14.15 3.22
C VAL A 231 -5.65 -15.07 3.92
N LYS A 232 -5.28 -16.35 4.08
CA LYS A 232 -6.11 -17.38 4.72
C LYS A 232 -5.82 -17.62 6.18
N VAL A 233 -4.61 -17.29 6.63
CA VAL A 233 -4.15 -17.57 7.99
C VAL A 233 -3.45 -16.34 8.54
N ILE A 234 -3.82 -15.92 9.76
CA ILE A 234 -2.97 -15.03 10.57
C ILE A 234 -2.02 -15.92 11.38
N PRO A 235 -0.70 -15.93 11.09
CA PRO A 235 0.24 -16.87 11.69
C PRO A 235 0.50 -16.64 13.18
N ALA A 236 1.20 -17.60 13.79
CA ALA A 236 1.54 -17.57 15.20
C ALA A 236 2.32 -16.29 15.54
N GLY A 237 1.82 -15.54 16.52
CA GLY A 237 2.45 -14.30 17.00
C GLY A 237 2.63 -13.20 15.95
N ALA A 238 1.90 -13.23 14.82
CA ALA A 238 2.13 -12.33 13.69
C ALA A 238 2.21 -10.84 14.08
N PHE A 239 1.34 -10.38 14.98
CA PHE A 239 1.28 -9.02 15.52
C PHE A 239 1.53 -8.98 17.03
N GLU A 240 2.28 -9.95 17.56
CA GLU A 240 2.59 -9.97 18.99
C GLU A 240 3.30 -8.69 19.43
N ASP A 241 2.93 -8.14 20.58
CA ASP A 241 3.49 -6.93 21.18
C ASP A 241 3.41 -5.67 20.29
N CYS A 242 2.43 -5.61 19.36
CA CYS A 242 2.08 -4.37 18.64
C CYS A 242 1.24 -3.45 19.54
N GLU A 243 1.89 -2.85 20.54
CA GLU A 243 1.23 -2.16 21.67
C GLU A 243 0.31 -1.00 21.25
N SER A 244 0.58 -0.31 20.13
CA SER A 244 -0.20 0.82 19.62
C SER A 244 -1.27 0.44 18.59
N LEU A 245 -1.37 -0.84 18.20
CA LEU A 245 -2.32 -1.30 17.20
C LEU A 245 -3.74 -1.18 17.77
N THR A 246 -4.55 -0.28 17.21
CA THR A 246 -5.93 -0.03 17.65
C THR A 246 -6.96 -0.67 16.73
N LYS A 247 -6.60 -0.95 15.48
CA LYS A 247 -7.54 -1.44 14.47
C LYS A 247 -6.90 -2.46 13.53
N VAL A 248 -7.61 -3.57 13.36
CA VAL A 248 -7.25 -4.63 12.41
C VAL A 248 -8.45 -4.89 11.52
N THR A 249 -8.26 -4.82 10.20
CA THR A 249 -9.25 -5.26 9.23
C THR A 249 -8.85 -6.64 8.72
N LEU A 250 -9.67 -7.65 9.06
CA LEU A 250 -9.50 -9.03 8.62
C LEU A 250 -10.29 -9.26 7.31
N PRO A 251 -9.80 -10.10 6.38
CA PRO A 251 -10.49 -10.37 5.13
C PRO A 251 -11.64 -11.35 5.34
N GLU A 252 -12.70 -11.25 4.54
CA GLU A 252 -13.88 -12.12 4.63
C GLU A 252 -13.55 -13.58 4.34
N GLY A 253 -12.44 -13.84 3.63
CA GLY A 253 -11.96 -15.17 3.30
C GLY A 253 -11.02 -15.82 4.34
N LEU A 254 -10.84 -15.22 5.52
CA LEU A 254 -9.90 -15.70 6.56
C LEU A 254 -10.37 -17.00 7.22
N GLU A 255 -9.49 -18.01 7.28
CA GLU A 255 -9.87 -19.34 7.79
C GLU A 255 -9.39 -19.60 9.21
N LYS A 256 -8.22 -19.05 9.58
CA LYS A 256 -7.54 -19.35 10.84
C LYS A 256 -6.79 -18.17 11.43
N ILE A 257 -6.85 -18.03 12.76
CA ILE A 257 -6.02 -17.10 13.53
C ILE A 257 -5.20 -17.94 14.52
N GLU A 258 -3.88 -17.93 14.40
CA GLU A 258 -3.04 -18.84 15.18
C GLU A 258 -2.68 -18.30 16.58
N ALA A 259 -1.98 -19.15 17.33
CA ALA A 259 -1.69 -18.90 18.73
C ALA A 259 -0.91 -17.59 18.92
N GLY A 260 -1.40 -16.75 19.83
CA GLY A 260 -0.76 -15.47 20.16
C GLY A 260 -0.76 -14.42 19.05
N ALA A 261 -1.50 -14.58 17.95
CA ALA A 261 -1.47 -13.68 16.79
C ALA A 261 -1.51 -12.18 17.14
N PHE A 262 -2.29 -11.77 18.14
CA PHE A 262 -2.44 -10.40 18.63
C PHE A 262 -2.16 -10.31 20.15
N ARG A 263 -1.34 -11.22 20.69
CA ARG A 263 -0.95 -11.18 22.11
C ARG A 263 -0.19 -9.89 22.39
N GLY A 264 -0.57 -9.16 23.44
CA GLY A 264 0.13 -7.93 23.84
C GLY A 264 -0.23 -6.70 23.00
N CYS A 265 -1.19 -6.77 22.07
CA CYS A 265 -1.76 -5.60 21.39
C CYS A 265 -2.62 -4.77 22.35
N THR A 266 -2.01 -4.10 23.32
CA THR A 266 -2.72 -3.48 24.45
C THR A 266 -3.69 -2.36 24.06
N ALA A 267 -3.53 -1.74 22.89
CA ALA A 267 -4.44 -0.71 22.38
C ALA A 267 -5.59 -1.29 21.53
N LEU A 268 -5.58 -2.58 21.21
CA LEU A 268 -6.62 -3.23 20.41
C LEU A 268 -7.80 -3.59 21.33
N THR A 269 -8.83 -2.74 21.31
CA THR A 269 -10.01 -2.87 22.17
C THR A 269 -11.20 -3.51 21.47
N GLU A 270 -11.24 -3.50 20.14
CA GLU A 270 -12.31 -4.13 19.36
C GLU A 270 -11.73 -4.86 18.15
N ILE A 271 -12.26 -6.04 17.88
CA ILE A 271 -12.00 -6.76 16.62
C ILE A 271 -13.25 -7.46 16.11
N HIS A 272 -13.43 -7.42 14.79
CA HIS A 272 -14.47 -8.16 14.10
C HIS A 272 -13.86 -9.44 13.49
N ILE A 273 -14.41 -10.60 13.87
CA ILE A 273 -13.97 -11.90 13.37
C ILE A 273 -14.97 -12.37 12.30
N PRO A 274 -14.54 -12.51 11.03
CA PRO A 274 -15.38 -12.98 9.93
C PRO A 274 -15.98 -14.38 10.17
N GLU A 275 -17.10 -14.67 9.50
CA GLU A 275 -17.82 -15.96 9.61
C GLU A 275 -16.95 -17.17 9.19
N SER A 276 -16.01 -16.94 8.27
CA SER A 276 -15.12 -17.95 7.68
C SER A 276 -14.07 -18.49 8.66
N VAL A 277 -13.84 -17.84 9.80
CA VAL A 277 -12.81 -18.24 10.76
C VAL A 277 -13.28 -19.45 11.58
N THR A 278 -12.67 -20.60 11.32
CA THR A 278 -13.05 -21.88 11.95
C THR A 278 -12.15 -22.28 13.12
N ASP A 279 -10.95 -21.72 13.20
CA ASP A 279 -9.96 -22.05 14.22
C ASP A 279 -9.25 -20.80 14.77
N ILE A 280 -9.23 -20.67 16.10
CA ILE A 280 -8.57 -19.57 16.81
C ILE A 280 -7.65 -20.16 17.88
N GLY A 281 -6.36 -19.90 17.73
CA GLY A 281 -5.30 -20.46 18.55
C GLY A 281 -5.24 -19.89 19.97
N TYR A 282 -4.61 -20.65 20.86
CA TYR A 282 -4.44 -20.26 22.26
C TYR A 282 -3.80 -18.87 22.42
N SER A 283 -4.36 -18.05 23.31
CA SER A 283 -3.94 -16.67 23.59
C SER A 283 -3.87 -15.74 22.37
N ALA A 284 -4.55 -16.04 21.26
CA ALA A 284 -4.61 -15.18 20.07
C ALA A 284 -4.89 -13.71 20.40
N PHE A 285 -5.78 -13.42 21.34
CA PHE A 285 -6.20 -12.05 21.70
C PHE A 285 -5.87 -11.66 23.14
N THR A 286 -4.78 -12.16 23.72
CA THR A 286 -4.42 -11.80 25.10
C THR A 286 -3.99 -10.33 25.23
N THR A 287 -4.97 -9.44 25.40
CA THR A 287 -4.87 -7.99 25.60
C THR A 287 -5.80 -7.55 26.75
N PRO A 288 -5.65 -6.36 27.36
CA PRO A 288 -6.57 -5.89 28.40
C PRO A 288 -7.94 -5.50 27.77
N GLU A 289 -9.02 -6.13 28.22
CA GLU A 289 -10.41 -5.73 27.93
C GLU A 289 -10.77 -5.64 26.42
N ILE A 290 -10.57 -6.73 25.66
CA ILE A 290 -10.97 -6.79 24.24
C ILE A 290 -12.45 -7.14 24.06
N LYS A 291 -13.11 -6.43 23.14
CA LYS A 291 -14.44 -6.76 22.61
C LYS A 291 -14.31 -7.49 21.27
N ILE A 292 -14.83 -8.70 21.21
CA ILE A 292 -14.82 -9.54 20.02
C ILE A 292 -16.25 -9.59 19.45
N THR A 293 -16.41 -9.17 18.21
CA THR A 293 -17.68 -9.25 17.48
C THR A 293 -17.57 -10.29 16.36
N THR A 294 -18.64 -11.02 16.09
CA THR A 294 -18.67 -11.99 14.98
C THR A 294 -20.10 -12.17 14.47
N PRO A 295 -20.31 -12.40 13.15
CA PRO A 295 -21.64 -12.66 12.60
C PRO A 295 -22.15 -14.07 12.93
N ILE A 296 -21.38 -14.90 13.64
CA ILE A 296 -21.79 -16.26 14.01
C ILE A 296 -22.72 -16.20 15.24
N LYS A 297 -23.73 -17.07 15.31
CA LYS A 297 -24.50 -17.28 16.55
C LYS A 297 -23.71 -18.12 17.55
N GLU A 298 -23.88 -17.84 18.85
CA GLU A 298 -23.23 -18.64 19.91
C GLU A 298 -23.52 -20.15 19.79
N THR A 299 -24.73 -20.54 19.40
CA THR A 299 -25.15 -21.95 19.21
C THR A 299 -24.49 -22.63 18.01
N GLU A 300 -23.95 -21.85 17.07
CA GLU A 300 -23.31 -22.30 15.82
C GLU A 300 -21.79 -22.10 15.87
N ARG A 301 -21.25 -21.72 17.03
CA ARG A 301 -19.82 -21.50 17.25
C ARG A 301 -18.97 -22.71 16.81
N PRO A 302 -17.91 -22.53 16.00
CA PRO A 302 -17.03 -23.61 15.59
C PRO A 302 -16.35 -24.32 16.77
N ALA A 303 -16.08 -25.62 16.65
CA ALA A 303 -15.46 -26.42 17.71
C ALA A 303 -14.07 -25.93 18.14
N GLY A 304 -13.32 -25.25 17.25
CA GLY A 304 -12.01 -24.67 17.53
C GLY A 304 -12.07 -23.42 18.45
N TRP A 305 -13.23 -22.79 18.59
CA TRP A 305 -13.40 -21.58 19.41
C TRP A 305 -13.57 -21.93 20.89
N THR A 306 -12.46 -22.34 21.52
CA THR A 306 -12.39 -22.59 22.96
C THR A 306 -12.07 -21.31 23.74
N LEU A 307 -12.37 -21.21 25.04
CA LEU A 307 -12.04 -20.00 25.83
C LEU A 307 -10.53 -19.70 25.91
N GLY A 308 -9.65 -20.61 25.46
CA GLY A 308 -8.20 -20.44 25.57
C GLY A 308 -7.60 -19.40 24.63
N PHE A 309 -8.32 -18.91 23.61
CA PHE A 309 -7.77 -17.96 22.64
C PHE A 309 -7.80 -16.49 23.11
N CYS A 310 -8.59 -16.16 24.12
CA CYS A 310 -8.77 -14.80 24.61
C CYS A 310 -8.61 -14.73 26.15
N PRO A 311 -8.44 -13.53 26.72
CA PRO A 311 -8.57 -13.30 28.15
C PRO A 311 -9.94 -13.71 28.67
N THR A 312 -10.00 -14.02 29.97
CA THR A 312 -11.26 -14.39 30.64
C THR A 312 -12.24 -13.22 30.79
N ASP A 313 -11.75 -11.99 30.69
CA ASP A 313 -12.47 -10.72 30.82
C ASP A 313 -12.86 -10.10 29.47
N ALA A 314 -12.61 -10.79 28.35
CA ALA A 314 -13.04 -10.34 27.03
C ALA A 314 -14.59 -10.32 26.90
N GLU A 315 -15.12 -9.28 26.26
CA GLU A 315 -16.54 -9.20 25.89
C GLU A 315 -16.76 -9.88 24.53
N PHE A 316 -17.74 -10.78 24.43
CA PHE A 316 -18.15 -11.39 23.17
C PHE A 316 -19.54 -10.92 22.76
N VAL A 317 -19.65 -10.43 21.53
CA VAL A 317 -20.91 -10.03 20.91
C VAL A 317 -21.18 -10.90 19.68
N TRP A 318 -22.12 -11.83 19.84
CA TRP A 318 -22.62 -12.69 18.77
C TRP A 318 -23.72 -11.99 17.98
N GLU A 319 -23.92 -12.35 16.71
CA GLU A 319 -25.03 -11.82 15.93
C GLU A 319 -26.37 -12.18 16.58
N HIS A 320 -27.18 -11.15 16.84
CA HIS A 320 -28.57 -11.34 17.23
C HIS A 320 -29.41 -11.45 15.95
N ILE A 321 -29.55 -12.66 15.40
CA ILE A 321 -30.52 -12.89 14.32
C ILE A 321 -31.92 -12.82 14.96
N PRO A 322 -32.75 -11.81 14.65
CA PRO A 322 -34.12 -11.76 15.17
C PRO A 322 -34.86 -13.03 14.73
N GLU A 323 -35.61 -13.65 15.66
CA GLU A 323 -36.43 -14.81 15.31
C GLU A 323 -37.34 -14.43 14.13
N PRO A 324 -37.46 -15.29 13.09
CA PRO A 324 -38.39 -15.01 12.00
C PRO A 324 -39.78 -14.81 12.58
N GLU A 325 -40.44 -13.71 12.21
CA GLU A 325 -41.80 -13.44 12.71
C GLU A 325 -42.68 -14.67 12.50
N PRO A 326 -43.46 -15.09 13.52
CA PRO A 326 -44.33 -16.24 13.39
C PRO A 326 -45.22 -16.05 12.17
N ALA A 327 -45.29 -17.06 11.31
CA ALA A 327 -46.10 -17.01 10.10
C ALA A 327 -47.52 -16.54 10.47
N PRO A 328 -48.12 -15.61 9.71
CA PRO A 328 -49.46 -15.13 10.01
C PRO A 328 -50.41 -16.33 10.11
N GLU A 329 -51.21 -16.39 11.18
CA GLU A 329 -52.20 -17.45 11.36
C GLU A 329 -53.07 -17.53 10.10
N PRO A 330 -53.35 -18.73 9.58
CA PRO A 330 -54.19 -18.87 8.39
C PRO A 330 -55.55 -18.23 8.66
N GLU A 331 -55.96 -17.29 7.82
CA GLU A 331 -57.28 -16.65 7.91
C GLU A 331 -58.35 -17.74 7.93
N GLU A 332 -59.13 -17.81 9.02
CA GLU A 332 -60.30 -18.66 9.06
C GLU A 332 -61.25 -18.24 7.92
N PRO A 333 -61.70 -19.17 7.06
CA PRO A 333 -62.60 -18.82 5.98
C PRO A 333 -63.89 -18.22 6.57
N ASP A 334 -64.28 -17.06 6.08
CA ASP A 334 -65.48 -16.37 6.54
C ASP A 334 -66.69 -17.32 6.45
N GLY A 335 -67.33 -17.53 7.59
CA GLY A 335 -68.51 -18.37 7.73
C GLY A 335 -69.80 -17.62 7.38
N SER A 336 -69.83 -16.80 6.33
CA SER A 336 -70.99 -15.96 6.02
C SER A 336 -71.31 -15.84 4.53
N GLY A 337 -72.00 -16.84 3.96
CA GLY A 337 -72.56 -16.61 2.62
C GLY A 337 -73.26 -17.73 1.87
N ILE A 338 -74.03 -18.62 2.52
CA ILE A 338 -75.01 -19.44 1.78
C ILE A 338 -76.41 -19.19 2.36
N GLN A 339 -77.07 -18.12 1.89
CA GLN A 339 -78.52 -18.00 2.01
C GLN A 339 -79.18 -18.88 0.95
N GLY A 340 -79.90 -19.90 1.41
CA GLY A 340 -80.72 -20.77 0.57
C GLY A 340 -81.92 -20.01 0.00
N GLY A 341 -82.08 -20.08 -1.32
CA GLY A 341 -83.34 -19.78 -2.00
C GLY A 341 -84.29 -20.98 -1.90
N PHE A 342 -85.45 -20.79 -1.27
CA PHE A 342 -86.58 -21.70 -1.35
C PHE A 342 -87.58 -21.22 -2.40
N TRP A 343 -88.08 -22.17 -3.18
CA TRP A 343 -89.10 -22.05 -4.20
C TRP A 343 -90.47 -21.68 -3.62
N GLN A 344 -91.16 -20.70 -4.24
CA GLN A 344 -92.55 -20.78 -4.69
C GLN A 344 -92.94 -19.57 -5.55
#